data_AF-A0A0J8B0T6-F1
#
_entry.id   AF-A0A0J8B0T6-F1
#
_cell.length_a   1.000
_cell.length_b   1.000
_cell.length_c   1.000
_cell.angle_alpha   90.00
_cell.angle_beta   90.00
_cell.angle_gamma   90.00
#
_symmetry.space_group_name_H-M   'P 1'
#
loop_
_entity.id
_entity.type
_entity.pdbx_description
1 polymer ?
#
loop_
_entity_poly.entity_id
_entity_poly.type
_entity_poly.pdbx_seq_one_letter_code
_entity_poly.pdbx_strand_id
1 'polypeptide(L)'
;VDGVFGGFLFSVMYGSLVTSSLIRETTEDESANEGYRFGQEEETYDIVAVHGYFGRLIFQYASLNNSHSLHFFLAAWPVVGIWCYK
;
A
#
# COMPACT_ATOMS: atom_id res chain seq x y z
N VAL A 1 17.83 14.09 2.75
CA VAL A 1 17.33 14.06 1.36
C VAL A 1 16.72 12.69 1.04
N ASP A 2 17.47 11.61 1.19
CA ASP A 2 17.05 10.25 0.83
C ASP A 2 15.81 9.73 1.59
N GLY A 3 15.68 10.08 2.87
CA GLY A 3 14.51 9.70 3.68
C GLY A 3 13.18 10.26 3.15
N VAL A 4 13.18 11.52 2.74
CA VAL A 4 11.97 12.21 2.23
C VAL A 4 11.62 11.71 0.83
N PHE A 5 12.61 11.56 -0.05
CA PHE A 5 12.40 11.03 -1.39
C PHE A 5 11.89 9.58 -1.35
N GLY A 6 12.50 8.72 -0.53
CA GLY A 6 12.01 7.35 -0.33
C GLY A 6 10.60 7.30 0.26
N GLY A 7 10.28 8.17 1.22
CA GLY A 7 8.92 8.30 1.76
C GLY A 7 7.88 8.62 0.70
N PHE A 8 8.18 9.56 -0.20
CA PHE A 8 7.29 9.87 -1.33
C PHE A 8 7.10 8.67 -2.26
N LEU A 9 8.19 8.01 -2.64
CA LEU A 9 8.13 6.82 -3.50
C LEU A 9 7.28 5.71 -2.89
N PHE A 10 7.48 5.41 -1.61
CA PHE A 10 6.73 4.36 -0.93
C PHE A 10 5.25 4.73 -0.74
N SER A 11 4.94 6.01 -0.52
CA SER A 11 3.55 6.48 -0.47
C SER A 11 2.84 6.27 -1.80
N VAL A 12 3.47 6.62 -2.93
CA VAL A 12 2.89 6.44 -4.26
C VAL A 12 2.75 4.95 -4.59
N MET A 13 3.79 4.15 -4.32
CA MET A 13 3.78 2.71 -4.54
C MET A 13 2.68 2.02 -3.73
N TYR A 14 2.52 2.37 -2.45
CA TYR A 14 1.47 1.77 -1.63
C TYR A 14 0.07 2.16 -2.14
N GLY A 15 -0.15 3.44 -2.43
CA GLY A 15 -1.42 3.92 -2.98
C GLY A 15 -1.78 3.25 -4.32
N SER A 16 -0.81 3.09 -5.23
CA SER A 16 -1.07 2.45 -6.52
C SER A 16 -1.38 0.96 -6.38
N LEU A 17 -0.68 0.25 -5.49
CA LEU A 17 -0.92 -1.17 -5.25
C LEU A 17 -2.31 -1.41 -4.67
N VAL A 18 -2.69 -0.69 -3.60
CA VAL A 18 -4.01 -0.84 -2.96
C VAL A 18 -5.13 -0.54 -3.95
N THR A 19 -5.05 0.58 -4.68
CA THR A 19 -6.08 0.97 -5.66
C THR A 19 -6.19 -0.05 -6.79
N SER A 20 -5.09 -0.66 -7.22
CA SER A 20 -5.10 -1.67 -8.29
C SER A 20 -5.72 -3.01 -7.88
N SER A 21 -5.85 -3.27 -6.58
CA SER A 21 -6.33 -4.54 -6.02
C SER A 21 -7.65 -4.40 -5.27
N LEU A 22 -8.37 -3.29 -5.45
CA LEU A 22 -9.70 -3.11 -4.86
C LEU A 22 -10.64 -4.23 -5.31
N ILE A 23 -11.36 -4.80 -4.36
CA ILE A 23 -12.41 -5.77 -4.65
C ILE A 23 -13.57 -5.01 -5.30
N ARG A 24 -14.10 -5.56 -6.40
CA ARG A 24 -15.16 -4.87 -7.15
C ARG A 24 -16.50 -5.02 -6.44
N GLU A 25 -16.94 -3.93 -5.83
CA GLU A 25 -18.22 -3.83 -5.11
C GLU A 25 -19.23 -2.86 -5.78
N THR A 26 -18.81 -2.07 -6.77
CA THR A 26 -19.64 -1.08 -7.47
C THR A 26 -19.81 -1.39 -8.96
N THR A 27 -20.74 -0.69 -9.61
CA THR A 27 -20.89 -0.71 -11.07
C THR A 27 -19.92 0.27 -11.75
N GLU A 28 -19.80 0.20 -13.08
CA GLU A 28 -18.87 1.06 -13.86
C GLU A 28 -19.26 2.55 -13.85
N ASP A 29 -20.54 2.86 -13.64
CA ASP A 29 -21.07 4.23 -13.62
C ASP A 29 -20.98 4.89 -12.23
N GLU A 30 -20.51 4.16 -11.22
CA GLU A 30 -20.39 4.60 -9.83
C GLU A 30 -18.92 4.74 -9.42
N SER A 31 -18.65 5.58 -8.42
CA SER A 31 -17.29 5.66 -7.86
C SER A 31 -16.95 4.39 -7.09
N ALA A 32 -15.79 3.79 -7.35
CA ALA A 32 -15.28 2.64 -6.60
C ALA A 32 -15.18 2.88 -5.09
N ASN A 33 -15.10 4.14 -4.65
CA ASN A 33 -15.06 4.49 -3.24
C ASN A 33 -16.37 4.17 -2.51
N GLU A 34 -17.51 4.19 -3.20
CA GLU A 34 -18.82 3.82 -2.63
C GLU A 34 -18.91 2.31 -2.32
N GLY A 35 -17.97 1.52 -2.84
CA GLY A 35 -17.82 0.11 -2.50
C GLY A 35 -17.33 -0.11 -1.07
N TYR A 36 -16.67 0.87 -0.45
CA TYR A 36 -16.24 0.80 0.94
C TYR A 36 -17.33 1.33 1.88
N ARG A 37 -17.65 0.56 2.92
CA ARG A 37 -18.53 1.00 3.99
C ARG A 37 -17.72 1.30 5.25
N PHE A 38 -17.93 2.48 5.81
CA PHE A 38 -17.26 2.87 7.05
C PHE A 38 -17.58 1.88 8.19
N GLY A 39 -16.54 1.29 8.76
CA GLY A 39 -16.65 0.31 9.84
C GLY A 39 -16.91 -1.14 9.38
N GLN A 40 -16.79 -1.45 8.09
CA GLN A 40 -16.82 -2.85 7.62
C GLN A 40 -15.70 -3.68 8.26
N GLU A 41 -15.98 -4.95 8.51
CA GLU A 41 -15.01 -5.89 9.12
C GLU A 41 -14.03 -6.46 8.09
N GLU A 42 -14.45 -6.56 6.83
CA GLU A 42 -13.67 -7.17 5.75
C GLU A 42 -12.73 -6.16 5.07
N GLU A 43 -11.58 -6.64 4.64
CA GLU A 43 -10.59 -5.86 3.89
C GLU A 43 -11.15 -5.46 2.51
N THR A 44 -10.92 -4.22 2.09
CA THR A 44 -11.46 -3.66 0.82
C THR A 44 -10.61 -4.03 -0.41
N TYR A 45 -9.42 -4.59 -0.19
CA TYR A 45 -8.48 -4.93 -1.25
C TYR A 45 -7.85 -6.30 -1.03
N ASP A 46 -7.44 -6.96 -2.11
CA ASP A 46 -6.80 -8.27 -2.03
C ASP A 46 -5.29 -8.15 -1.80
N ILE A 47 -4.85 -8.36 -0.56
CA ILE A 47 -3.43 -8.35 -0.19
C ILE A 47 -2.60 -9.44 -0.89
N VAL A 48 -3.21 -10.58 -1.23
CA VAL A 48 -2.55 -11.67 -1.95
C VAL A 48 -2.29 -11.25 -3.39
N ALA A 49 -3.26 -10.59 -4.03
CA ALA A 49 -3.10 -10.02 -5.36
C ALA A 49 -1.99 -8.95 -5.38
N VAL A 50 -1.97 -8.03 -4.39
CA VAL A 50 -0.90 -7.03 -4.23
C VAL A 50 0.46 -7.70 -4.10
N HIS A 51 0.58 -8.66 -3.19
CA HIS A 51 1.83 -9.35 -2.92
C HIS A 51 2.33 -10.08 -4.17
N GLY A 52 1.43 -10.77 -4.88
CA GLY A 52 1.72 -11.49 -6.11
C GLY A 52 2.17 -10.57 -7.24
N TYR A 53 1.51 -9.42 -7.44
CA TYR A 53 1.90 -8.43 -8.43
C TYR A 53 3.27 -7.84 -8.13
N PHE A 54 3.47 -7.33 -6.92
CA PHE A 54 4.72 -6.68 -6.54
C PHE A 54 5.90 -7.67 -6.47
N GLY A 55 5.64 -8.90 -6.01
CA GLY A 55 6.64 -9.98 -5.99
C GLY A 55 7.12 -10.39 -7.39
N ARG A 56 6.27 -10.26 -8.41
CA ARG A 56 6.67 -10.45 -9.83
C ARG A 56 7.37 -9.24 -10.41
N LEU A 57 7.02 -8.02 -9.96
CA LEU A 57 7.59 -6.78 -10.49
C LEU A 57 9.04 -6.56 -10.06
N ILE A 58 9.38 -6.84 -8.80
CA ILE A 58 10.71 -6.57 -8.23
C ILE A 58 11.38 -7.88 -7.82
N PHE A 59 11.04 -8.45 -6.66
CA PHE A 59 11.50 -9.76 -6.18
C PHE A 59 10.51 -10.30 -5.15
N GLN A 60 10.25 -11.61 -5.14
CA GLN A 60 9.21 -12.20 -4.28
C GLN A 60 9.46 -12.01 -2.78
N TYR A 61 10.72 -11.98 -2.34
CA TYR A 61 11.10 -11.70 -0.94
C TYR A 61 11.07 -10.22 -0.56
N ALA A 62 11.07 -9.30 -1.53
CA ALA A 62 10.93 -7.88 -1.28
C ALA A 62 9.46 -7.48 -1.06
N SER A 63 8.53 -8.37 -1.41
CA SER A 63 7.10 -8.15 -1.28
C SER A 63 6.63 -8.51 0.13
N LEU A 64 6.16 -7.51 0.88
CA LEU A 64 5.65 -7.70 2.24
C LEU A 64 4.25 -8.33 2.17
N ASN A 65 4.16 -9.61 2.54
CA ASN A 65 2.89 -10.35 2.61
C ASN A 65 2.12 -10.14 3.92
N ASN A 66 2.64 -9.32 4.82
CA ASN A 66 2.02 -8.97 6.11
C ASN A 66 1.73 -7.46 6.11
N SER A 67 0.45 -7.10 6.17
CA SER A 67 0.00 -5.70 6.18
C SER A 67 0.63 -4.90 7.33
N HIS A 68 0.74 -5.46 8.53
CA HIS A 68 1.30 -4.75 9.69
C HIS A 68 2.77 -4.40 9.49
N SER A 69 3.57 -5.34 8.95
CA SER A 69 4.99 -5.09 8.65
C SER A 69 5.15 -4.01 7.59
N LEU A 70 4.29 -4.02 6.56
CA LEU A 70 4.26 -3.00 5.52
C LEU A 70 3.93 -1.62 6.06
N HIS A 71 2.87 -1.48 6.85
CA HIS A 71 2.50 -0.19 7.44
C HIS A 71 3.56 0.31 8.41
N PHE A 72 4.16 -0.58 9.20
CA PHE A 72 5.28 -0.22 10.06
C PHE A 72 6.46 0.32 9.25
N PHE A 73 6.83 -0.33 8.14
CA PHE A 73 7.90 0.15 7.25
C PHE A 73 7.59 1.53 6.66
N LEU A 74 6.36 1.74 6.16
CA LEU A 74 5.91 3.02 5.61
C LEU A 74 5.98 4.15 6.64
N ALA A 75 5.66 3.87 7.90
CA ALA A 75 5.77 4.84 8.98
C ALA A 75 7.24 5.08 9.40
N ALA A 76 8.03 4.02 9.52
CA ALA A 76 9.39 4.10 10.04
C ALA A 76 10.36 4.80 9.08
N TRP A 77 10.24 4.57 7.77
CA TRP A 77 11.18 5.10 6.77
C TRP A 77 11.32 6.63 6.80
N PRO A 78 10.25 7.43 6.64
CA PRO A 78 10.36 8.88 6.68
C PRO A 78 10.77 9.39 8.07
N VAL A 79 10.32 8.73 9.15
CA VAL A 79 10.65 9.14 10.53
C VAL A 79 12.15 9.01 10.80
N VAL A 80 12.73 7.84 10.55
CA VAL A 80 14.18 7.62 10.70
C VAL A 80 14.95 8.52 9.73
N GLY A 81 14.46 8.67 8.51
CA GLY A 81 15.05 9.54 7.51
C GLY A 81 15.15 11.01 7.94
N ILE A 82 14.14 11.53 8.64
CA ILE A 82 14.15 12.88 9.21
C ILE A 82 15.07 12.94 10.44
N TRP A 83 15.06 11.92 11.30
CA TRP A 83 15.91 11.88 12.49
C TRP A 83 17.40 11.88 12.14
N CYS A 84 17.81 11.08 11.15
CA CYS A 84 19.20 10.99 10.68
C CYS A 84 19.61 12.11 9.71
N TYR A 85 18.66 12.96 9.29
CA TYR A 85 18.96 14.16 8.50
C TYR A 85 19.48 15.32 9.37
N LYS A 86 19.34 15.21 10.69
CA LYS A 86 19.89 16.13 11.68
C LYS A 86 21.33 15.77 12.01
#